data_AF-W1YVV4-F1
#
_entry.id   AF-W1YVV4-F1
#
_cell.length_a   1.000
_cell.length_b   1.000
_cell.length_c   1.000
_cell.angle_alpha   90.00
_cell.angle_beta   90.00
_cell.angle_gamma   90.00
#
_symmetry.space_group_name_H-M   'P 1'
#
loop_
_entity.id
_entity.type
_entity.pdbx_description
1 polymer ?
#
loop_
_entity_poly.entity_id
_entity_poly.type
_entity_poly.pdbx_seq_one_letter_code
_entity_poly.pdbx_strand_id
1 'polypeptide(L)'
;NSEEKLHECVAMLRSARRIILTGIGASGLVAQNFAWKLMKIGFNAAAVRDMHALLATVQASSPDDLLLAISYTGVRRELNLAADEMLRVGGKVLAITGFTPNAL
;
A
#
# COMPACT_ATOMS: atom_id res chain seq x y z
N ASN A 1 -1.42 10.88 14.61
CA ASN A 1 -0.14 10.82 13.88
C ASN A 1 0.54 12.18 13.94
N SER A 2 1.86 12.21 14.11
CA SER A 2 2.65 13.45 14.08
C SER A 2 2.92 13.90 12.64
N GLU A 3 3.31 15.17 12.48
CA GLU A 3 3.76 15.73 11.19
C GLU A 3 5.01 15.02 10.66
N GLU A 4 5.92 14.63 11.55
CA GLU A 4 7.10 13.84 11.21
C GLU A 4 6.75 12.53 10.50
N LYS A 5 5.78 11.76 11.04
CA LYS A 5 5.29 10.53 10.39
C LYS A 5 4.71 10.82 9.01
N LEU A 6 4.04 11.95 8.82
CA LEU A 6 3.52 12.34 7.51
C LEU A 6 4.67 12.57 6.52
N HIS A 7 5.74 13.25 6.94
CA HIS A 7 6.93 13.44 6.11
C HIS A 7 7.64 12.13 5.76
N GLU A 8 7.74 11.18 6.70
CA GLU A 8 8.26 9.83 6.44
C GLU A 8 7.42 9.12 5.37
N CYS A 9 6.09 9.15 5.49
CA CYS A 9 5.18 8.57 4.50
C CYS A 9 5.38 9.18 3.11
N VAL A 10 5.53 10.50 3.04
CA VAL A 10 5.82 11.21 1.78
C VAL A 10 7.19 10.80 1.22
N ALA A 11 8.21 10.65 2.06
CA ALA A 11 9.53 10.19 1.62
C ALA A 11 9.49 8.74 1.07
N MET A 12 8.72 7.85 1.69
CA MET A 12 8.49 6.50 1.19
C MET A 12 7.83 6.51 -0.19
N LEU A 13 6.77 7.30 -0.38
CA LEU A 13 6.11 7.46 -1.68
C LEU A 13 7.07 8.02 -2.75
N ARG A 14 7.88 9.02 -2.39
CA ARG A 14 8.82 9.67 -3.32
C ARG A 14 9.99 8.78 -3.75
N SER A 15 10.43 7.89 -2.87
CA SER A 15 11.57 6.99 -3.12
C SER A 15 11.17 5.66 -3.75
N ALA A 16 9.87 5.33 -3.80
CA ALA A 16 9.40 4.07 -4.35
C ALA A 16 9.58 4.00 -5.87
N ARG A 17 10.17 2.90 -6.34
CA ARG A 17 10.27 2.56 -7.78
C ARG A 17 8.90 2.25 -8.38
N ARG A 18 8.06 1.54 -7.63
CA ARG A 18 6.65 1.26 -7.93
C ARG A 18 5.83 1.34 -6.65
N ILE A 19 4.65 1.96 -6.74
CA ILE A 19 3.67 2.05 -5.66
C ILE A 19 2.49 1.13 -6.00
N ILE A 20 2.31 0.07 -5.23
CA ILE A 20 1.20 -0.87 -5.36
C ILE A 20 0.14 -0.45 -4.34
N LEU A 21 -1.01 0.03 -4.79
CA LEU A 21 -2.10 0.45 -3.91
C LEU A 21 -3.13 -0.66 -3.81
N THR A 22 -3.68 -0.87 -2.62
CA THR A 22 -4.74 -1.85 -2.45
C THR A 22 -5.72 -1.47 -1.34
N GLY A 23 -6.87 -2.13 -1.36
CA GLY A 23 -7.95 -1.96 -0.40
C GLY A 23 -9.17 -2.78 -0.83
N ILE A 24 -10.01 -3.17 0.12
CA ILE A 24 -11.18 -4.01 -0.13
C ILE A 24 -12.46 -3.17 -0.10
N GLY A 25 -13.39 -3.44 -1.03
CA GLY A 25 -14.66 -2.72 -1.13
C GLY A 25 -14.45 -1.23 -1.43
N ALA A 26 -15.06 -0.36 -0.62
CA ALA A 26 -14.94 1.09 -0.75
C ALA A 26 -13.49 1.58 -0.66
N SER A 27 -12.68 0.98 0.22
CA SER A 27 -11.25 1.31 0.32
C SER A 27 -10.48 0.99 -0.96
N GLY A 28 -10.93 0.00 -1.74
CA GLY A 28 -10.37 -0.30 -3.07
C GLY A 28 -10.66 0.79 -4.10
N LEU A 29 -11.82 1.46 -4.02
CA LEU A 29 -12.14 2.61 -4.87
C LEU A 29 -11.27 3.82 -4.50
N VAL A 30 -11.04 4.04 -3.21
CA VAL A 30 -10.11 5.08 -2.71
C VAL A 30 -8.68 4.80 -3.20
N ALA A 31 -8.22 3.55 -3.09
CA ALA A 31 -6.90 3.13 -3.59
C ALA A 31 -6.77 3.38 -5.11
N GLN A 32 -7.80 3.05 -5.90
CA GLN A 32 -7.82 3.31 -7.34
C GLN A 32 -7.75 4.81 -7.67
N ASN A 33 -8.54 5.63 -6.98
CA ASN A 33 -8.50 7.08 -7.16
C ASN A 33 -7.12 7.65 -6.81
N PHE A 34 -6.51 7.16 -5.73
CA PHE A 34 -5.20 7.62 -5.30
C PHE A 34 -4.10 7.20 -6.29
N ALA A 35 -4.18 5.98 -6.83
CA ALA A 35 -3.27 5.53 -7.89
C ALA A 35 -3.29 6.47 -9.10
N TRP A 36 -4.48 6.91 -9.55
CA TRP A 36 -4.60 7.88 -10.64
C TRP A 36 -3.99 9.24 -10.30
N LYS A 37 -4.15 9.71 -9.06
CA LYS A 37 -3.54 10.98 -8.63
C LYS A 37 -2.02 10.90 -8.60
N LEU A 38 -1.46 9.77 -8.14
CA LEU A 38 -0.02 9.52 -8.15
C LEU A 38 0.52 9.44 -9.58
N MET A 39 -0.16 8.71 -10.47
CA MET A 39 0.20 8.65 -11.89
C MET A 39 0.15 10.02 -12.56
N LYS A 40 -0.86 10.85 -12.25
CA LYS A 40 -1.00 12.20 -12.80
C LYS A 40 0.22 13.09 -12.51
N ILE A 41 0.92 12.84 -11.39
CA ILE A 41 2.11 13.60 -10.99
C ILE A 41 3.43 12.84 -11.24
N GLY A 42 3.39 11.77 -12.05
CA GLY A 42 4.59 11.10 -12.55
C GLY A 42 5.06 9.87 -11.77
N PHE A 43 4.30 9.41 -10.77
CA PHE A 43 4.65 8.17 -10.06
C PHE A 43 4.19 6.92 -10.80
N ASN A 44 5.02 5.88 -10.76
CA ASN A 44 4.65 4.53 -11.19
C ASN A 44 3.74 3.89 -10.13
N ALA A 45 2.44 4.14 -10.23
CA ALA A 45 1.46 3.70 -9.24
C ALA A 45 0.33 2.89 -9.89
N ALA A 46 -0.02 1.75 -9.29
CA ALA A 46 -1.11 0.91 -9.77
C ALA A 46 -1.94 0.38 -8.59
N ALA A 47 -3.26 0.37 -8.73
CA ALA A 47 -4.14 -0.23 -7.75
C ALA A 47 -4.45 -1.68 -8.11
N VAL A 48 -4.29 -2.59 -7.15
CA VAL A 48 -4.60 -4.01 -7.29
C VAL A 48 -5.71 -4.37 -6.30
N ARG A 49 -6.86 -4.77 -6.84
CA ARG A 49 -8.09 -5.05 -6.08
C ARG A 49 -8.40 -6.53 -5.92
N ASP A 50 -7.95 -7.34 -6.87
CA ASP A 50 -8.05 -8.79 -6.76
C ASP A 50 -6.94 -9.32 -5.85
N MET A 51 -7.29 -10.20 -4.93
CA MET A 51 -6.39 -10.69 -3.90
C MET A 51 -5.30 -11.62 -4.45
N HIS A 52 -5.65 -12.47 -5.40
CA HIS A 52 -4.69 -13.38 -6.01
C HIS A 52 -3.70 -12.60 -6.86
N ALA A 53 -4.20 -11.62 -7.62
CA ALA A 53 -3.35 -10.68 -8.35
C ALA A 53 -2.46 -9.86 -7.40
N LEU A 54 -2.98 -9.42 -6.25
CA LEU A 54 -2.19 -8.67 -5.26
C LEU A 54 -1.03 -9.50 -4.74
N LEU A 55 -1.30 -10.73 -4.28
CA LEU A 55 -0.25 -11.62 -3.76
C LEU A 55 0.81 -11.92 -4.83
N ALA A 56 0.40 -12.23 -6.06
CA ALA A 56 1.34 -12.44 -7.17
C ALA A 56 2.16 -11.18 -7.47
N THR A 57 1.54 -10.00 -7.42
CA THR A 57 2.22 -8.71 -7.64
C THR A 57 3.28 -8.46 -6.58
N VAL A 58 2.92 -8.66 -5.30
CA VAL A 58 3.83 -8.45 -4.17
C VAL A 58 4.97 -9.46 -4.18
N GLN A 59 4.72 -10.73 -4.49
CA GLN A 59 5.78 -11.74 -4.62
C GLN A 59 6.78 -11.42 -5.74
N ALA A 60 6.34 -10.72 -6.78
CA ALA A 60 7.17 -10.26 -7.88
C ALA A 60 7.78 -8.86 -7.67
N SER A 61 7.59 -8.25 -6.49
CA SER A 61 8.14 -6.94 -6.16
C SER A 61 9.62 -6.99 -5.82
N SER A 62 10.27 -5.82 -5.92
CA SER A 62 11.65 -5.61 -5.50
C SER A 62 11.72 -4.82 -4.18
N PRO A 63 12.88 -4.79 -3.50
CA PRO A 63 13.06 -4.00 -2.27
C PRO A 63 12.79 -2.50 -2.41
N ASP A 64 12.90 -1.96 -3.63
CA ASP A 64 12.60 -0.56 -3.94
C ASP A 64 11.10 -0.28 -4.18
N ASP A 65 10.24 -1.30 -4.12
CA ASP A 65 8.80 -1.13 -4.28
C ASP A 65 8.11 -0.81 -2.94
N LEU A 66 6.92 -0.22 -3.02
CA LEU A 66 6.09 0.13 -1.88
C LEU A 66 4.68 -0.44 -2.04
N LEU A 67 4.23 -1.21 -1.06
CA LEU A 67 2.81 -1.56 -0.90
C LEU A 67 2.12 -0.49 -0.04
N LEU A 68 1.07 0.12 -0.56
CA LEU A 68 0.19 1.03 0.17
C LEU A 68 -1.19 0.39 0.38
N ALA A 69 -1.45 -0.06 1.61
CA ALA A 69 -2.72 -0.71 1.97
C ALA A 69 -3.69 0.30 2.63
N ILE A 70 -4.91 0.42 2.10
CA ILE A 70 -5.98 1.23 2.70
C ILE A 70 -7.00 0.28 3.33
N SER A 71 -7.13 0.33 4.66
CA SER A 71 -7.98 -0.58 5.43
C SER A 71 -8.47 0.07 6.70
N TYR A 72 -9.77 0.39 6.80
CA TYR A 72 -10.30 1.05 7.99
C TYR A 72 -10.03 0.28 9.29
N THR A 73 -10.29 -1.03 9.30
CA THR A 73 -10.08 -1.85 10.50
C THR A 73 -8.65 -2.35 10.65
N GLY A 74 -7.87 -2.45 9.56
CA GLY A 74 -6.49 -2.93 9.61
C GLY A 74 -6.30 -4.39 10.05
N VAL A 75 -7.39 -5.18 10.08
CA VAL A 75 -7.36 -6.60 10.51
C VAL A 75 -7.76 -7.56 9.40
N ARG A 76 -7.98 -7.06 8.18
CA ARG A 76 -8.38 -7.91 7.05
C ARG A 76 -7.20 -8.81 6.70
N ARG A 77 -7.40 -10.12 6.92
CA ARG A 77 -6.38 -11.16 6.73
C ARG A 77 -5.65 -11.01 5.41
N GLU A 78 -6.37 -10.64 4.36
CA GLU A 78 -5.84 -10.71 3.00
C GLU A 78 -4.93 -9.52 2.69
N LEU A 79 -5.19 -8.38 3.32
CA LEU A 79 -4.29 -7.22 3.29
C LEU A 79 -3.06 -7.46 4.18
N ASN A 80 -3.23 -8.10 5.33
CA ASN A 80 -2.12 -8.45 6.21
C ASN A 80 -1.17 -9.46 5.55
N LEU A 81 -1.73 -10.47 4.88
CA LEU A 81 -0.93 -11.44 4.10
C LEU A 81 -0.12 -10.76 2.99
N ALA A 82 -0.71 -9.79 2.29
CA ALA A 82 0.02 -9.03 1.28
C ALA A 82 1.11 -8.13 1.90
N ALA A 83 0.86 -7.54 3.07
CA ALA A 83 1.85 -6.76 3.80
C ALA A 83 3.02 -7.64 4.28
N ASP A 84 2.75 -8.78 4.89
CA ASP A 84 3.76 -9.75 5.32
C ASP A 84 4.61 -10.23 4.14
N GLU A 85 3.97 -10.53 3.01
CA GLU A 85 4.65 -10.95 1.80
C GLU A 85 5.53 -9.83 1.22
N MET A 86 5.08 -8.57 1.28
CA MET A 86 5.86 -7.42 0.83
C MET A 86 7.13 -7.24 1.67
N LEU A 87 6.99 -7.37 2.99
CA LEU A 87 8.13 -7.33 3.90
C LEU A 87 9.08 -8.51 3.67
N ARG A 88 8.55 -9.70 3.37
CA ARG A 88 9.33 -10.90 3.08
C ARG A 88 10.22 -10.73 1.84
N VAL A 89 9.75 -10.06 0.80
CA VAL A 89 10.56 -9.76 -0.40
C VAL A 89 11.48 -8.54 -0.22
N GLY A 90 11.51 -7.94 0.98
CA GLY A 90 12.35 -6.79 1.32
C GLY A 90 11.77 -5.44 0.88
N GLY A 91 10.53 -5.43 0.37
CA GLY A 91 9.81 -4.22 0.02
C GLY A 91 9.31 -3.45 1.24
N LYS A 92 8.74 -2.27 1.01
CA LYS A 92 8.20 -1.41 2.07
C LYS A 92 6.68 -1.50 2.14
N VAL A 93 6.13 -1.34 3.33
CA VAL A 93 4.68 -1.27 3.56
C VAL A 93 4.32 0.07 4.18
N LEU A 94 3.30 0.71 3.65
CA LEU A 94 2.64 1.89 4.20
C LEU A 94 1.14 1.59 4.34
N ALA A 95 0.59 1.75 5.54
CA ALA A 95 -0.83 1.52 5.77
C ALA A 95 -1.58 2.82 6.11
N ILE A 96 -2.79 2.95 5.57
CA ILE A 96 -3.76 3.97 5.95
C ILE A 96 -4.94 3.27 6.62
N THR A 97 -5.01 3.38 7.94
CA THR A 97 -6.00 2.68 8.77
C THR A 97 -6.78 3.64 9.68
N GLY A 98 -7.78 3.11 10.36
CA GLY A 98 -8.43 3.78 11.48
C GLY A 98 -7.47 4.00 12.67
N PHE A 99 -7.93 4.77 13.65
CA PHE A 99 -7.13 5.25 14.79
C PHE A 99 -6.87 4.20 15.89
N THR A 100 -7.39 2.98 15.73
CA THR A 100 -7.20 1.88 16.69
C THR A 100 -5.94 1.09 16.37
N PRO A 101 -5.18 0.62 17.38
CA PRO A 101 -4.13 -0.37 17.18
C PRO A 101 -4.66 -1.56 16.37
N ASN A 102 -3.92 -1.93 15.33
CA ASN A 102 -4.31 -2.99 14.41
C ASN A 102 -3.06 -3.67 13.84
N ALA A 103 -3.25 -4.67 12.98
CA ALA A 103 -2.16 -5.51 12.50
C ALA A 103 -1.42 -4.93 11.28
N LEU A 104 -1.96 -3.90 10.62
CA LEU A 104 -1.31 -3.14 9.56
C LEU A 104 -0.61 -1.88 10.09
#